data_AF-A0A1S2SWF9-F1
#
_entry.id   AF-A0A1S2SWF9-F1
#
_cell.length_a   1.000
_cell.length_b   1.000
_cell.length_c   1.000
_cell.angle_alpha   90.00
_cell.angle_beta   90.00
_cell.angle_gamma   90.00
#
_symmetry.space_group_name_H-M   'P 1'
#
loop_
_entity.id
_entity.type
_entity.pdbx_description
1 polymer ?
#
loop_
_entity_poly.entity_id
_entity_poly.type
_entity_poly.pdbx_seq_one_letter_code
_entity_poly.pdbx_strand_id
1 'polypeptide(L)'
;MPKIDRKTIEAAYDVAKRVHRGYISMTRGIEILETCNGMNPNSAVDYIYSYRNLIEGKRFTRTTNAAATRYYLEMIFKENGRDKLLNALSSLRQHIDYYETVGNSSVIKGKEIYEELSRQAQVSTNDDYIFPDEVNETVELREGKVRSVHVNIYERNPVARAQCIEHYGCYCFICGFDFLSIYGEIGRDFIHVHHELELSIIGREYVIDPVRDLKPVCPNCHSMIHRRKPAYSVDEIKEQLEKS
;
A
#
# COMPACT_ATOMS: atom_id res chain seq x y z
N MET A 1 -2.60 17.58 -27.69
CA MET A 1 -2.97 16.16 -27.92
C MET A 1 -4.47 16.01 -27.73
N PRO A 2 -5.20 15.29 -28.61
CA PRO A 2 -6.61 15.01 -28.39
C PRO A 2 -6.79 14.28 -27.06
N LYS A 3 -7.82 14.66 -26.31
CA LYS A 3 -8.14 14.07 -25.01
C LYS A 3 -8.61 12.64 -25.25
N ILE A 4 -7.91 11.67 -24.65
CA ILE A 4 -8.32 10.25 -24.73
C ILE A 4 -9.72 10.14 -24.15
N ASP A 5 -10.68 9.69 -24.96
CA ASP A 5 -12.08 9.58 -24.58
C ASP A 5 -12.36 8.28 -23.80
N ARG A 6 -13.56 8.17 -23.25
CA ARG A 6 -13.96 7.03 -22.42
C ARG A 6 -13.90 5.71 -23.19
N LYS A 7 -14.39 5.66 -24.44
CA LYS A 7 -14.38 4.44 -25.27
C LYS A 7 -12.96 3.92 -25.50
N THR A 8 -12.02 4.84 -25.66
CA THR A 8 -10.60 4.52 -25.86
C THR A 8 -9.95 3.97 -24.58
N ILE A 9 -10.35 4.48 -23.41
CA ILE A 9 -9.92 3.94 -22.09
C ILE A 9 -10.44 2.52 -21.90
N GLU A 10 -11.73 2.28 -22.20
CA GLU A 10 -12.38 0.96 -22.09
C GLU A 10 -11.68 -0.06 -22.99
N ALA A 11 -11.44 0.28 -24.26
CA ALA A 11 -10.71 -0.56 -25.19
C ALA A 11 -9.28 -0.86 -24.72
N ALA A 12 -8.58 0.15 -24.19
CA ALA A 12 -7.24 -0.04 -23.64
C ALA A 12 -7.21 -1.01 -22.45
N TYR A 13 -8.21 -0.96 -21.57
CA TYR A 13 -8.33 -1.90 -20.46
C TYR A 13 -8.46 -3.34 -20.96
N ASP A 14 -9.34 -3.57 -21.94
CA ASP A 14 -9.57 -4.90 -22.50
C ASP A 14 -8.36 -5.45 -23.25
N VAL A 15 -7.68 -4.60 -24.03
CA VAL A 15 -6.43 -4.98 -24.69
C VAL A 15 -5.35 -5.30 -23.66
N ALA A 16 -5.20 -4.47 -22.63
CA ALA A 16 -4.20 -4.69 -21.58
C ALA A 16 -4.42 -6.01 -20.82
N LYS A 17 -5.68 -6.36 -20.52
CA LYS A 17 -6.06 -7.69 -19.98
C LYS A 17 -5.58 -8.83 -20.87
N ARG A 18 -5.85 -8.72 -22.18
CA ARG A 18 -5.48 -9.78 -23.15
C ARG A 18 -3.98 -9.93 -23.29
N VAL A 19 -3.24 -8.82 -23.25
CA VAL A 19 -1.76 -8.83 -23.23
C VAL A 19 -1.25 -9.48 -21.94
N HIS A 20 -1.76 -9.07 -20.77
CA HIS A 20 -1.34 -9.62 -19.48
C HIS A 20 -1.60 -11.12 -19.34
N ARG A 21 -2.72 -11.61 -19.90
CA ARG A 21 -3.06 -13.05 -19.92
C ARG A 21 -2.31 -13.85 -20.99
N GLY A 22 -1.50 -13.20 -21.82
CA GLY A 22 -0.74 -13.85 -22.90
C GLY A 22 -1.56 -14.22 -24.13
N TYR A 23 -2.80 -13.74 -24.27
CA TYR A 23 -3.64 -14.02 -25.44
C TYR A 23 -3.19 -13.28 -26.71
N ILE A 24 -2.54 -12.13 -26.53
CA ILE A 24 -1.94 -11.34 -27.61
C ILE A 24 -0.60 -10.77 -27.14
N SER A 25 0.31 -10.51 -28.08
CA SER A 25 1.60 -9.86 -27.77
C SER A 25 1.44 -8.37 -27.46
N MET A 26 2.42 -7.77 -26.78
CA MET A 26 2.49 -6.34 -26.54
C MET A 26 2.41 -5.54 -27.85
N THR A 27 3.18 -5.95 -28.86
CA THR A 27 3.19 -5.33 -30.20
C THR A 27 1.79 -5.35 -30.82
N ARG A 28 1.10 -6.50 -30.75
CA ARG A 28 -0.25 -6.62 -31.29
C ARG A 28 -1.26 -5.79 -30.51
N GLY A 29 -1.10 -5.68 -29.18
CA GLY A 29 -1.94 -4.82 -28.35
C GLY A 29 -1.83 -3.34 -28.73
N ILE A 30 -0.61 -2.85 -28.95
CA ILE A 30 -0.36 -1.46 -29.40
C ILE A 30 -1.00 -1.21 -30.76
N GLU A 31 -0.80 -2.12 -31.71
CA GLU A 31 -1.38 -2.02 -33.06
C GLU A 31 -2.91 -1.95 -33.03
N ILE A 32 -3.57 -2.76 -32.19
CA ILE A 32 -5.04 -2.72 -32.03
C ILE A 32 -5.49 -1.35 -31.52
N LEU A 33 -4.82 -0.81 -30.49
CA LEU A 33 -5.21 0.48 -29.90
C LEU A 33 -4.94 1.66 -30.86
N GLU A 34 -3.88 1.59 -31.66
CA GLU A 34 -3.60 2.58 -32.69
C GLU A 34 -4.61 2.52 -33.83
N THR A 35 -4.80 1.35 -34.43
CA THR A 35 -5.58 1.20 -35.66
C THR A 35 -7.09 1.23 -35.43
N CYS A 36 -7.58 0.62 -34.34
CA CYS A 36 -9.01 0.52 -34.07
C CYS A 36 -9.55 1.64 -33.18
N ASN A 37 -8.69 2.26 -32.37
CA ASN A 37 -9.10 3.25 -31.37
C ASN A 37 -8.41 4.62 -31.55
N GLY A 38 -7.51 4.77 -32.51
CA GLY A 38 -6.81 6.03 -32.76
C GLY A 38 -5.92 6.49 -31.60
N MET A 39 -5.53 5.57 -30.70
CA MET A 39 -4.67 5.88 -29.57
C MET A 39 -3.24 6.08 -30.06
N ASN A 40 -2.55 7.12 -29.57
CA ASN A 40 -1.13 7.27 -29.84
C ASN A 40 -0.34 6.03 -29.32
N PRO A 41 0.57 5.45 -30.11
CA PRO A 41 1.31 4.24 -29.71
C PRO A 41 2.03 4.33 -28.38
N ASN A 42 2.61 5.49 -28.03
CA ASN A 42 3.25 5.67 -26.73
C ASN A 42 2.22 5.63 -25.59
N SER A 43 1.06 6.26 -25.79
CA SER A 43 -0.05 6.15 -24.84
C SER A 43 -0.55 4.71 -24.72
N ALA A 44 -0.62 3.96 -25.83
CA ALA A 44 -1.00 2.55 -25.80
C ALA A 44 -0.03 1.71 -24.97
N VAL A 45 1.28 1.94 -25.11
CA VAL A 45 2.30 1.32 -24.25
C VAL A 45 2.05 1.63 -22.79
N ASP A 46 1.81 2.89 -22.45
CA ASP A 46 1.66 3.34 -21.06
C ASP A 46 0.39 2.76 -20.42
N TYR A 47 -0.72 2.69 -21.16
CA TYR A 47 -1.97 2.10 -20.67
C TYR A 47 -1.85 0.60 -20.42
N ILE A 48 -1.23 -0.14 -21.34
CA ILE A 48 -0.99 -1.57 -21.16
C ILE A 48 -0.04 -1.83 -19.99
N TYR A 49 1.01 -1.02 -19.88
CA TYR A 49 1.97 -1.07 -18.78
C TYR A 49 1.30 -0.78 -17.42
N SER A 50 0.46 0.25 -17.32
CA SER A 50 -0.24 0.60 -16.08
C SER A 50 -1.14 -0.53 -15.60
N TYR A 51 -1.94 -1.15 -16.47
CA TYR A 51 -2.76 -2.30 -16.08
C TYR A 51 -1.94 -3.43 -15.45
N ARG A 52 -0.81 -3.79 -16.08
CA ARG A 52 0.07 -4.86 -15.59
C ARG A 52 0.59 -4.56 -14.18
N ASN A 53 1.01 -3.33 -13.93
CA ASN A 53 1.53 -2.97 -12.61
C ASN A 53 0.44 -2.87 -11.55
N LEU A 54 -0.75 -2.37 -11.93
CA LEU A 54 -1.92 -2.33 -11.04
C LEU A 54 -2.32 -3.74 -10.60
N ILE A 55 -2.48 -4.69 -11.53
CA ILE A 55 -2.92 -6.05 -11.18
C ILE A 55 -1.86 -6.84 -10.38
N GLU A 56 -0.57 -6.53 -10.60
CA GLU A 56 0.57 -7.14 -9.90
C GLU A 56 0.96 -6.43 -8.60
N GLY A 57 0.42 -5.24 -8.30
CA GLY A 57 0.77 -4.47 -7.11
C GLY A 57 2.15 -3.83 -7.14
N LYS A 58 2.71 -3.58 -8.33
CA LYS A 58 4.07 -3.04 -8.50
C LYS A 58 4.06 -1.53 -8.71
N ARG A 59 5.11 -0.85 -8.26
CA ARG A 59 5.36 0.56 -8.61
C ARG A 59 5.45 0.73 -10.12
N PHE A 60 4.79 1.74 -10.64
CA PHE A 60 4.90 2.15 -12.04
C PHE A 60 5.27 3.63 -12.14
N THR A 61 6.18 3.97 -13.06
CA THR A 61 6.69 5.33 -13.22
C THR A 61 6.04 6.09 -14.37
N ARG A 62 5.23 5.43 -15.19
CA ARG A 62 4.57 6.05 -16.35
C ARG A 62 3.14 6.47 -16.01
N THR A 63 2.76 7.69 -16.35
CA THR A 63 1.44 8.25 -15.97
C THR A 63 0.39 7.98 -17.04
N THR A 64 -0.71 7.35 -16.65
CA THR A 64 -1.99 7.43 -17.37
C THR A 64 -2.82 8.60 -16.82
N ASN A 65 -3.81 9.07 -17.58
CA ASN A 65 -4.69 10.12 -17.07
C ASN A 65 -5.58 9.60 -15.92
N ALA A 66 -6.00 10.49 -15.03
CA ALA A 66 -6.78 10.13 -13.83
C ALA A 66 -8.09 9.38 -14.15
N ALA A 67 -8.74 9.69 -15.28
CA ALA A 67 -9.97 8.98 -15.69
C ALA A 67 -9.69 7.52 -16.04
N ALA A 68 -8.54 7.23 -16.66
CA ALA A 68 -8.11 5.87 -16.96
C ALA A 68 -7.73 5.11 -15.68
N THR A 69 -6.94 5.73 -14.80
CA THR A 69 -6.57 5.13 -13.50
C THR A 69 -7.80 4.73 -12.69
N ARG A 70 -8.78 5.64 -12.58
CA ARG A 70 -10.07 5.37 -11.91
C ARG A 70 -10.81 4.19 -12.54
N TYR A 71 -11.01 4.25 -13.87
CA TYR A 71 -11.73 3.19 -14.59
C TYR A 71 -11.07 1.82 -14.40
N TYR A 72 -9.74 1.76 -14.43
CA TYR A 72 -9.00 0.51 -14.28
C TYR A 72 -9.21 -0.09 -12.90
N LEU A 73 -9.13 0.72 -11.85
CA LEU A 73 -9.36 0.26 -10.49
C LEU A 73 -10.79 -0.22 -10.26
N GLU A 74 -11.79 0.53 -10.74
CA GLU A 74 -13.20 0.15 -10.67
C GLU A 74 -13.45 -1.19 -11.38
N MET A 75 -12.88 -1.38 -12.57
CA MET A 75 -13.02 -2.61 -13.34
C MET A 75 -12.26 -3.78 -12.73
N ILE A 76 -11.05 -3.57 -12.19
CA ILE A 76 -10.31 -4.59 -11.45
C ILE A 76 -11.13 -5.05 -10.24
N PHE A 77 -11.74 -4.13 -9.50
CA PHE A 77 -12.60 -4.48 -8.38
C PHE A 77 -13.81 -5.31 -8.83
N LYS A 78 -14.49 -4.85 -9.87
CA LYS A 78 -15.68 -5.52 -10.42
C LYS A 78 -15.39 -6.91 -10.97
N GLU A 79 -14.28 -7.08 -11.70
CA GLU A 79 -13.96 -8.32 -12.41
C GLU A 79 -13.12 -9.30 -11.59
N ASN A 80 -12.27 -8.80 -10.69
CA ASN A 80 -11.28 -9.60 -9.97
C ASN A 80 -11.45 -9.58 -8.45
N GLY A 81 -12.37 -8.77 -7.94
CA GLY A 81 -12.69 -8.70 -6.52
C GLY A 81 -11.70 -7.87 -5.69
N ARG A 82 -11.95 -7.88 -4.38
CA ARG A 82 -11.26 -7.05 -3.37
C ARG A 82 -9.75 -7.26 -3.36
N ASP A 83 -9.28 -8.51 -3.42
CA ASP A 83 -7.85 -8.84 -3.32
C ASP A 83 -7.03 -8.18 -4.45
N LYS A 84 -7.57 -8.12 -5.67
CA LYS A 84 -6.89 -7.46 -6.80
C LYS A 84 -7.04 -5.96 -6.78
N LEU A 85 -8.14 -5.44 -6.24
CA LEU A 85 -8.25 -4.01 -5.97
C LEU A 85 -7.19 -3.56 -4.94
N LEU A 86 -6.92 -4.35 -3.90
CA LEU A 86 -5.85 -4.08 -2.92
C LEU A 86 -4.47 -3.96 -3.57
N ASN A 87 -4.11 -4.92 -4.43
CA ASN A 87 -2.87 -4.82 -5.22
C ASN A 87 -2.83 -3.51 -6.03
N ALA A 88 -3.92 -3.19 -6.70
CA ALA A 88 -3.98 -2.02 -7.57
C ALA A 88 -3.94 -0.70 -6.79
N LEU A 89 -4.54 -0.64 -5.60
CA LEU A 89 -4.44 0.49 -4.68
C LEU A 89 -3.01 0.64 -4.14
N SER A 90 -2.35 -0.46 -3.77
CA SER A 90 -0.92 -0.46 -3.39
C SER A 90 -0.04 0.08 -4.53
N SER A 91 -0.28 -0.38 -5.76
CA SER A 91 0.43 0.09 -6.95
C SER A 91 0.21 1.59 -7.20
N LEU A 92 -1.03 2.09 -7.05
CA LEU A 92 -1.35 3.51 -7.16
C LEU A 92 -0.69 4.33 -6.04
N ARG A 93 -0.63 3.81 -4.81
CA ARG A 93 0.04 4.48 -3.70
C ARG A 93 1.53 4.65 -3.95
N GLN A 94 2.21 3.57 -4.35
CA GLN A 94 3.62 3.62 -4.74
C GLN A 94 3.90 4.61 -5.88
N HIS A 95 2.95 4.78 -6.80
CA HIS A 95 3.04 5.77 -7.87
C HIS A 95 2.90 7.21 -7.36
N ILE A 96 1.92 7.47 -6.48
CA ILE A 96 1.73 8.78 -5.83
C ILE A 96 3.01 9.14 -5.06
N ASP A 97 3.51 8.23 -4.23
CA ASP A 97 4.70 8.45 -3.41
C ASP A 97 5.93 8.78 -4.28
N TYR A 98 6.13 8.07 -5.40
CA TYR A 98 7.23 8.34 -6.33
C TYR A 98 7.15 9.75 -6.95
N TYR A 99 5.98 10.19 -7.40
CA TYR A 99 5.83 11.49 -8.06
C TYR A 99 5.88 12.66 -7.07
N GLU A 100 5.47 12.44 -5.83
CA GLU A 100 5.55 13.45 -4.78
C GLU A 100 6.97 13.60 -4.21
N THR A 101 7.76 12.51 -4.16
CA THR A 101 9.17 12.53 -3.73
C THR A 101 10.11 13.00 -4.82
N VAL A 102 10.03 12.44 -6.04
CA VAL A 102 10.99 12.69 -7.12
C VAL A 102 10.55 13.82 -8.05
N GLY A 103 9.24 14.00 -8.25
CA GLY A 103 8.68 14.89 -9.27
C GLY A 103 8.26 16.27 -8.77
N ASN A 104 8.29 16.51 -7.45
CA ASN A 104 7.80 17.73 -6.79
C ASN A 104 6.40 18.17 -7.29
N SER A 105 5.58 17.19 -7.70
CA SER A 105 4.30 17.38 -8.37
C SER A 105 3.20 16.74 -7.53
N SER A 106 2.22 17.53 -7.08
CA SER A 106 1.13 17.00 -6.27
C SER A 106 0.15 16.19 -7.12
N VAL A 107 0.01 14.89 -6.82
CA VAL A 107 -0.86 13.96 -7.56
C VAL A 107 -2.26 13.94 -6.92
N ILE A 108 -2.88 15.13 -6.79
CA ILE A 108 -4.15 15.36 -6.07
C ILE A 108 -5.24 14.39 -6.53
N LYS A 109 -5.45 14.26 -7.85
CA LYS A 109 -6.48 13.37 -8.41
C LYS A 109 -6.20 11.90 -8.15
N GLY A 110 -4.94 11.49 -8.07
CA GLY A 110 -4.55 10.13 -7.71
C GLY A 110 -4.92 9.81 -6.26
N LYS A 111 -4.67 10.76 -5.34
CA LYS A 111 -5.06 10.66 -3.93
C LYS A 111 -6.57 10.54 -3.74
N GLU A 112 -7.35 11.40 -4.41
CA GLU A 112 -8.81 11.34 -4.37
C GLU A 112 -9.35 9.97 -4.80
N ILE A 113 -8.81 9.43 -5.92
CA ILE A 113 -9.19 8.10 -6.43
C ILE A 113 -8.83 7.00 -5.42
N TYR A 114 -7.63 7.07 -4.84
CA TYR A 114 -7.16 6.12 -3.84
C TYR A 114 -8.07 6.11 -2.60
N GLU A 115 -8.40 7.27 -2.04
CA GLU A 115 -9.25 7.40 -0.86
C GLU A 115 -10.68 6.92 -1.08
N GLU A 116 -11.25 7.21 -2.25
CA GLU A 116 -12.60 6.78 -2.61
C GLU A 116 -12.69 5.27 -2.74
N LEU A 117 -11.79 4.66 -3.50
CA LEU A 117 -11.84 3.22 -3.77
C LEU A 117 -11.38 2.39 -2.57
N SER A 118 -10.49 2.91 -1.73
CA SER A 118 -10.14 2.28 -0.45
C SER A 118 -11.37 2.17 0.46
N ARG A 119 -12.20 3.22 0.53
CA ARG A 119 -13.46 3.20 1.27
C ARG A 119 -14.44 2.16 0.71
N GLN A 120 -14.59 2.10 -0.61
CA GLN A 120 -15.48 1.12 -1.27
C GLN A 120 -15.03 -0.33 -1.04
N ALA A 121 -13.71 -0.56 -0.99
CA ALA A 121 -13.14 -1.88 -0.75
C ALA A 121 -13.24 -2.34 0.71
N GLN A 122 -13.80 -1.53 1.62
CA GLN A 122 -13.70 -1.71 3.07
C GLN A 122 -12.27 -1.97 3.53
N VAL A 123 -11.31 -1.42 2.79
CA VAL A 123 -9.90 -1.51 3.11
C VAL A 123 -9.67 -0.39 4.09
N SER A 124 -9.29 -0.75 5.33
CA SER A 124 -8.75 0.24 6.25
C SER A 124 -7.66 0.97 5.49
N THR A 125 -7.72 2.30 5.43
CA THR A 125 -6.66 3.15 4.86
C THR A 125 -5.38 3.11 5.74
N ASN A 126 -5.17 1.99 6.44
CA ASN A 126 -4.12 1.60 7.37
C ASN A 126 -3.04 0.76 6.65
N ASP A 127 -2.84 0.95 5.35
CA ASP A 127 -1.72 0.32 4.64
C ASP A 127 -0.40 0.97 5.05
N ASP A 128 -0.05 0.77 6.32
CA ASP A 128 1.30 0.59 6.79
C ASP A 128 1.51 -0.82 7.37
N TYR A 129 0.49 -1.51 7.92
CA TYR A 129 0.65 -2.87 8.46
C TYR A 129 -0.65 -3.70 8.36
N ILE A 130 -0.69 -4.66 7.43
CA ILE A 130 -1.64 -5.78 7.49
C ILE A 130 -0.96 -6.92 8.24
N PHE A 131 -1.44 -7.22 9.45
CA PHE A 131 -1.06 -8.45 10.15
C PHE A 131 -1.73 -9.65 9.45
N PRO A 132 -1.03 -10.79 9.25
CA PRO A 132 -1.59 -11.97 8.59
C PRO A 132 -2.93 -12.45 9.18
N ASP A 133 -3.14 -12.21 10.48
CA ASP A 133 -4.31 -12.69 11.24
C ASP A 133 -5.46 -11.68 11.33
N GLU A 134 -5.30 -10.43 10.87
CA GLU A 134 -6.34 -9.40 10.95
C GLU A 134 -6.85 -9.03 9.55
N VAL A 135 -7.60 -9.96 8.95
CA VAL A 135 -8.47 -9.63 7.81
C VAL A 135 -9.87 -9.39 8.37
N ASN A 136 -10.40 -8.18 8.19
CA ASN A 136 -11.77 -7.86 8.55
C ASN A 136 -12.73 -8.75 7.75
N GLU A 137 -13.30 -9.75 8.41
CA GLU A 137 -14.17 -10.76 7.83
C GLU A 137 -15.57 -10.20 7.60
N THR A 138 -16.05 -10.34 6.36
CA THR A 138 -17.47 -10.58 6.12
C THR A 138 -17.61 -11.99 5.53
N VAL A 139 -18.11 -12.88 6.38
CA VAL A 139 -18.88 -14.11 6.09
C VAL A 139 -18.33 -15.04 4.99
N GLU A 140 -17.62 -16.08 5.40
CA GLU A 140 -17.95 -17.50 5.18
C GLU A 140 -16.87 -18.34 5.89
N LEU A 141 -17.26 -19.08 6.93
CA LEU A 141 -16.38 -19.92 7.75
C LEU A 141 -15.92 -21.16 6.94
N ARG A 142 -14.96 -20.97 6.03
CA ARG A 142 -14.26 -22.05 5.32
C ARG A 142 -12.78 -22.03 5.69
N GLU A 143 -12.35 -23.01 6.49
CA GLU A 143 -10.94 -23.23 6.83
C GLU A 143 -10.14 -23.80 5.65
N GLY A 144 -8.83 -23.57 5.61
CA GLY A 144 -7.89 -24.22 4.67
C GLY A 144 -7.65 -23.52 3.32
N LYS A 145 -8.22 -22.33 3.08
CA LYS A 145 -7.88 -21.55 1.88
C LYS A 145 -6.53 -20.87 2.06
N VAL A 146 -5.51 -21.35 1.34
CA VAL A 146 -4.19 -20.70 1.28
C VAL A 146 -4.36 -19.32 0.66
N ARG A 147 -4.11 -18.26 1.44
CA ARG A 147 -4.08 -16.87 0.98
C ARG A 147 -2.65 -16.36 1.07
N SER A 148 -2.13 -15.82 -0.02
CA SER A 148 -0.85 -15.12 -0.04
C SER A 148 -1.06 -13.68 0.43
N VAL A 149 -0.66 -13.36 1.65
CA VAL A 149 -0.61 -11.97 2.14
C VAL A 149 0.74 -11.39 1.71
N HIS A 150 0.74 -10.47 0.76
CA HIS A 150 1.93 -9.66 0.48
C HIS A 150 1.99 -8.54 1.52
N VAL A 151 2.79 -8.74 2.56
CA VAL A 151 3.08 -7.68 3.53
C VAL A 151 3.93 -6.64 2.81
N ASN A 152 3.37 -5.44 2.60
CA ASN A 152 4.14 -4.29 2.13
C ASN A 152 5.17 -3.97 3.22
N ILE A 153 6.42 -4.37 2.99
CA ILE A 153 7.56 -3.76 3.66
C ILE A 153 7.69 -2.39 2.99
N TYR A 154 7.02 -1.37 3.54
CA TYR A 154 7.58 -0.02 3.42
C TYR A 154 9.04 -0.17 3.79
N GLU A 155 9.96 0.30 2.95
CA GLU A 155 11.39 0.31 3.26
C GLU A 155 11.59 1.17 4.52
N ARG A 156 11.32 0.58 5.68
CA ARG A 156 11.75 1.04 6.99
C ARG A 156 13.25 1.01 6.87
N ASN A 157 13.87 2.19 6.94
CA ASN A 157 15.31 2.28 6.88
C ASN A 157 15.89 1.30 7.92
N PRO A 158 16.52 0.19 7.48
CA PRO A 158 16.96 -0.86 8.41
C PRO A 158 18.01 -0.31 9.37
N VAL A 159 18.72 0.75 8.97
CA VAL A 159 19.65 1.50 9.81
C VAL A 159 18.91 2.26 10.91
N ALA A 160 17.82 2.95 10.60
CA ALA A 160 17.03 3.67 11.62
C ALA A 160 16.39 2.70 12.62
N ARG A 161 15.88 1.55 12.15
CA ARG A 161 15.41 0.48 13.04
C ARG A 161 16.54 -0.03 13.94
N ALA A 162 17.69 -0.35 13.36
CA ALA A 162 18.84 -0.87 14.11
C ALA A 162 19.32 0.14 15.15
N GLN A 163 19.42 1.42 14.80
CA GLN A 163 19.81 2.51 15.71
C GLN A 163 18.80 2.73 16.83
N CYS A 164 17.50 2.63 16.54
CA CYS A 164 16.44 2.69 17.55
C CYS A 164 16.59 1.54 18.57
N ILE A 165 16.77 0.31 18.08
CA ILE A 165 16.95 -0.88 18.92
C ILE A 165 18.28 -0.85 19.68
N GLU A 166 19.36 -0.36 19.08
CA GLU A 166 20.66 -0.22 19.73
C GLU A 166 20.59 0.79 20.89
N HIS A 167 19.85 1.87 20.71
CA HIS A 167 19.68 2.89 21.75
C HIS A 167 18.71 2.46 22.86
N TYR A 168 17.55 1.90 22.48
CA TYR A 168 16.46 1.61 23.41
C TYR A 168 16.37 0.15 23.85
N GLY A 169 17.10 -0.77 23.23
CA GLY A 169 16.93 -2.20 23.45
C GLY A 169 15.64 -2.76 22.85
N CYS A 170 15.38 -4.04 23.15
CA CYS A 170 14.26 -4.82 22.62
C CYS A 170 13.09 -4.98 23.61
N TYR A 171 12.85 -3.99 24.48
CA TYR A 171 11.69 -4.00 25.38
C TYR A 171 10.58 -3.07 24.88
N CYS A 172 9.33 -3.42 25.15
CA CYS A 172 8.19 -2.59 24.78
C CYS A 172 8.11 -1.33 25.65
N PHE A 173 8.06 -0.15 25.02
CA PHE A 173 7.91 1.14 25.72
C PHE A 173 6.59 1.33 26.46
N ILE A 174 5.56 0.57 26.07
CA ILE A 174 4.20 0.66 26.62
C ILE A 174 4.04 -0.28 27.81
N CYS A 175 4.21 -1.59 27.59
CA CYS A 175 3.94 -2.60 28.62
C CYS A 175 5.20 -3.19 29.28
N GLY A 176 6.39 -2.77 28.88
CA GLY A 176 7.66 -3.29 29.41
C GLY A 176 8.01 -4.71 28.98
N PHE A 177 7.20 -5.35 28.13
CA PHE A 177 7.42 -6.73 27.70
C PHE A 177 8.74 -6.86 26.92
N ASP A 178 9.57 -7.83 27.32
CA ASP A 178 10.83 -8.17 26.67
C ASP A 178 10.78 -9.63 26.19
N PHE A 179 10.88 -9.80 24.87
CA PHE A 179 10.80 -11.12 24.24
C PHE A 179 12.02 -11.98 24.56
N LEU A 180 13.21 -11.39 24.72
CA LEU A 180 14.42 -12.15 25.01
C LEU A 180 14.39 -12.74 26.42
N SER A 181 13.96 -11.97 27.42
CA SER A 181 13.84 -12.50 28.79
C SER A 181 12.74 -13.54 28.95
N ILE A 182 11.60 -13.38 28.26
CA ILE A 182 10.46 -14.30 28.40
C ILE A 182 10.62 -15.56 27.55
N TYR A 183 11.08 -15.42 26.31
CA TYR A 183 11.14 -16.53 25.35
C TYR A 183 12.57 -17.05 25.09
N GLY A 184 13.60 -16.39 25.61
CA GLY A 184 14.99 -16.73 25.32
C GLY A 184 15.36 -16.40 23.88
N GLU A 185 16.25 -17.18 23.28
CA GLU A 185 16.84 -16.91 21.97
C GLU A 185 15.83 -16.72 20.83
N ILE A 186 14.67 -17.38 20.89
CA ILE A 186 13.63 -17.22 19.85
C ILE A 186 12.99 -15.83 19.87
N GLY A 187 13.07 -15.11 20.98
CA GLY A 187 12.58 -13.75 21.14
C GLY A 187 13.63 -12.68 20.82
N ARG A 188 14.85 -13.07 20.44
CA ARG A 188 15.92 -12.13 20.10
C ARG A 188 15.50 -11.24 18.92
N ASP A 189 15.64 -9.93 19.10
CA ASP A 189 15.31 -8.89 18.12
C ASP A 189 13.84 -8.89 17.64
N PHE A 190 12.98 -9.67 18.30
CA PHE A 190 11.55 -9.78 18.01
C PHE A 190 10.78 -8.65 18.67
N ILE A 191 10.94 -7.43 18.14
CA ILE A 191 10.23 -6.24 18.60
C ILE A 191 9.81 -5.38 17.39
N HIS A 192 8.63 -4.76 17.44
CA HIS A 192 8.21 -3.82 16.42
C HIS A 192 8.75 -2.43 16.74
N VAL A 193 9.01 -1.63 15.71
CA VAL A 193 9.35 -0.21 15.86
C VAL A 193 8.19 0.61 15.32
N HIS A 194 7.64 1.46 16.17
CA HIS A 194 6.52 2.36 15.90
C HIS A 194 7.04 3.78 15.65
N HIS A 195 6.45 4.49 14.69
CA HIS A 195 6.76 5.89 14.43
C HIS A 195 5.82 6.75 15.28
N GLU A 196 6.37 7.54 16.19
CA GLU A 196 5.60 8.38 17.10
C GLU A 196 4.90 9.54 16.37
N LEU A 197 5.52 10.01 15.28
CA LEU A 197 4.90 10.90 14.31
C LEU A 197 4.39 10.07 13.14
N GLU A 198 3.08 10.09 12.89
CA GLU A 198 2.53 9.40 11.73
C GLU A 198 3.16 9.97 10.45
N LEU A 199 3.83 9.13 9.66
CA LEU A 199 4.41 9.49 8.35
C LEU A 199 3.36 10.10 7.41
N SER A 200 2.08 9.73 7.61
CA SER A 200 0.90 10.28 6.93
C SER A 200 0.70 11.77 7.18
N ILE A 201 1.10 12.30 8.34
CA ILE A 201 0.92 13.71 8.75
C ILE A 201 2.08 14.58 8.27
N ILE A 202 3.30 14.03 8.18
CA ILE A 202 4.51 14.80 7.85
C ILE A 202 4.54 15.24 6.39
N GLY A 203 3.94 14.46 5.46
CA GLY A 203 3.70 14.88 4.08
C GLY A 203 4.93 15.34 3.27
N ARG A 204 6.15 15.09 3.78
CA ARG A 204 7.46 15.49 3.21
C ARG A 204 8.51 14.47 3.63
N GLU A 205 9.58 14.32 2.83
CA GLU A 205 10.81 13.70 3.29
C GLU A 205 11.33 14.47 4.50
N TYR A 206 11.57 13.76 5.61
CA TYR A 206 12.26 14.30 6.76
C TYR A 206 13.35 13.32 7.17
N VAL A 207 14.46 13.86 7.66
CA VAL A 207 15.49 13.05 8.27
C VAL A 207 14.91 12.48 9.54
N ILE A 208 14.67 11.17 9.55
CA ILE A 208 14.17 10.46 10.72
C ILE A 208 15.24 10.46 11.80
N ASP A 209 14.86 10.84 13.01
CA ASP A 209 15.66 10.67 14.21
C ASP A 209 15.24 9.33 14.85
N PRO A 210 16.10 8.29 14.83
CA PRO A 210 15.78 6.98 15.38
C PRO A 210 15.49 6.95 16.88
N VAL A 211 15.90 7.98 17.61
CA VAL A 211 15.68 8.10 19.05
C VAL A 211 14.39 8.87 19.29
N ARG A 212 14.24 10.03 18.65
CA ARG A 212 13.06 10.88 18.86
C ARG A 212 11.80 10.31 18.22
N ASP A 213 11.89 9.86 16.96
CA ASP A 213 10.71 9.60 16.14
C ASP A 213 10.27 8.14 16.14
N LEU A 214 11.07 7.25 16.76
CA LEU A 214 10.84 5.81 16.79
C LEU A 214 10.81 5.27 18.22
N LYS A 215 9.88 4.34 18.50
CA LYS A 215 9.79 3.63 19.78
C LYS A 215 9.65 2.11 19.56
N PRO A 216 10.42 1.27 20.28
CA PRO A 216 10.17 -0.16 20.30
C PRO A 216 8.86 -0.50 21.04
N VAL A 217 8.00 -1.27 20.40
CA VAL A 217 6.71 -1.72 20.95
C VAL A 217 6.46 -3.20 20.60
N CYS A 218 5.78 -3.95 21.47
CA CYS A 218 5.40 -5.31 21.16
C CYS A 218 4.26 -5.33 20.10
N PRO A 219 4.06 -6.44 19.38
CA PRO A 219 2.99 -6.56 18.39
C PRO A 219 1.61 -6.20 18.95
N ASN A 220 1.30 -6.63 20.18
CA ASN A 220 0.00 -6.36 20.80
C ASN A 220 -0.23 -4.87 21.06
N CYS A 221 0.74 -4.18 21.68
CA CYS A 221 0.63 -2.74 21.92
C CYS A 221 0.64 -1.95 20.61
N HIS A 222 1.41 -2.38 19.62
CA HIS A 222 1.41 -1.78 18.29
C HIS A 222 0.01 -1.84 17.65
N SER A 223 -0.68 -2.98 17.77
CA SER A 223 -2.07 -3.10 17.30
C SER A 223 -3.02 -2.18 18.04
N MET A 224 -2.84 -1.98 19.36
CA MET A 224 -3.69 -1.08 20.14
C MET A 224 -3.53 0.39 19.73
N ILE A 225 -2.29 0.84 19.47
CA ILE A 225 -2.02 2.19 18.97
C ILE A 225 -2.84 2.50 17.71
N HIS A 226 -2.91 1.55 16.78
CA HIS A 226 -3.54 1.74 15.48
C HIS A 226 -5.05 1.41 15.43
N ARG A 227 -5.70 1.17 16.58
CA ARG A 227 -7.16 0.92 16.62
C ARG A 227 -8.03 2.15 16.36
N ARG A 228 -7.49 3.36 16.40
CA ARG A 228 -8.20 4.63 16.14
C ARG A 228 -7.45 5.47 15.11
N LYS A 229 -8.17 6.41 14.47
CA LYS A 229 -7.58 7.57 13.78
C LYS A 229 -8.05 8.89 14.42
N PRO A 230 -7.14 9.83 14.73
CA PRO A 230 -5.68 9.66 14.74
C PRO A 230 -5.24 8.53 15.70
N ALA A 231 -4.09 7.92 15.42
CA ALA A 231 -3.55 6.84 16.26
C ALA A 231 -3.41 7.31 17.70
N TYR A 232 -3.53 6.37 18.64
CA TYR A 232 -3.20 6.68 20.02
C TYR A 232 -1.69 6.93 20.14
N SER A 233 -1.31 7.94 20.91
CA SER A 233 0.07 8.08 21.34
C SER A 233 0.49 6.90 22.22
N VAL A 234 1.80 6.65 22.27
CA VAL A 234 2.41 5.67 23.17
C VAL A 234 1.98 5.92 24.61
N ASP A 235 1.97 7.20 25.02
CA ASP A 235 1.58 7.62 26.36
C ASP A 235 0.09 7.37 26.64
N GLU A 236 -0.81 7.62 25.67
CA GLU A 236 -2.25 7.33 25.85
C GLU A 236 -2.51 5.85 26.15
N ILE A 237 -1.85 4.93 25.43
CA ILE A 237 -2.03 3.48 25.69
C ILE A 237 -1.39 3.09 27.01
N LYS A 238 -0.23 3.67 27.34
CA LYS A 238 0.47 3.41 28.59
C LYS A 238 -0.36 3.82 29.81
N GLU A 239 -0.97 5.00 29.78
CA GLU A 239 -1.89 5.46 30.84
C GLU A 239 -3.10 4.55 31.01
N GLN A 240 -3.59 3.92 29.94
CA GLN A 240 -4.72 2.98 30.03
C GLN A 240 -4.31 1.68 30.75
N LEU A 241 -3.08 1.22 30.54
CA LEU A 241 -2.55 0.03 31.23
C LEU A 241 -2.30 0.30 32.72
N GLU A 242 -1.85 1.50 33.08
CA GLU A 242 -1.60 1.88 34.48
C GLU A 242 -2.89 2.08 35.30
N LYS A 243 -4.03 2.25 34.64
CA LYS A 243 -5.37 2.35 35.26
C LYS A 243 -6.04 0.99 35.48
N SER A 244 -5.40 -0.10 35.08
CA SER A 244 -5.89 -1.49 35.20
C SER A 244 -5.19 -2.22 36.35
#